data_AF-A0A7U9S1S3-F1
#
_entry.id   AF-A0A7U9S1S3-F1
#
_cell.length_a   1.000
_cell.length_b   1.000
_cell.length_c   1.000
_cell.angle_alpha   90.00
_cell.angle_beta   90.00
_cell.angle_gamma   90.00
#
_symmetry.space_group_name_H-M   'P 1'
#
loop_
_entity.id
_entity.type
_entity.pdbx_description
1 polymer ?
#
loop_
_entity_poly.entity_id
_entity_poly.type
_entity_poly.pdbx_seq_one_letter_code
_entity_poly.pdbx_strand_id
1 'polypeptide(L)'
;MARKTTYTTKQGDTWDNIALQVYGEERHADFLMQSNYAFLDILVFSAGTVLNTPALPEERDGDLPPWRTEATDSESDPYDE
;
A
#
# COMPACT_ATOMS: atom_id res chain seq x y z
N MET A 1 6.08 3.30 -22.05
CA MET A 1 4.78 3.92 -21.71
C MET A 1 5.02 4.91 -20.60
N ALA A 2 4.59 6.17 -20.75
CA ALA A 2 4.78 7.18 -19.72
C ALA A 2 3.89 6.82 -18.52
N ARG A 3 4.53 6.40 -17.42
CA ARG A 3 3.88 6.17 -16.12
C ARG A 3 3.29 7.50 -15.65
N LYS A 4 1.97 7.60 -15.65
CA LYS A 4 1.25 8.79 -15.21
C LYS A 4 1.54 8.99 -13.72
N THR A 5 2.37 9.97 -13.41
CA THR A 5 2.88 10.23 -12.03
C THR A 5 1.91 11.06 -11.21
N THR A 6 0.75 11.41 -11.76
CA THR A 6 -0.24 12.25 -11.09
C THR A 6 -1.65 11.80 -11.41
N TYR A 7 -2.53 11.92 -10.42
CA TYR A 7 -3.96 11.70 -10.54
C TYR A 7 -4.70 13.02 -10.32
N THR A 8 -5.71 13.30 -11.14
CA THR A 8 -6.60 14.45 -10.94
C THR A 8 -7.92 13.94 -10.38
N THR A 9 -8.28 14.40 -9.19
CA THR A 9 -9.47 13.95 -8.48
C THR A 9 -10.75 14.30 -9.21
N LYS A 10 -11.75 13.46 -9.04
CA LYS A 10 -13.14 13.66 -9.40
C LYS A 10 -13.94 13.98 -8.14
N GLN A 11 -15.14 14.51 -8.35
CA GLN A 11 -16.04 14.86 -7.25
C GLN A 11 -16.41 13.60 -6.45
N GLY A 12 -16.16 13.63 -5.15
CA GLY A 12 -16.50 12.52 -4.25
C GLY A 12 -15.42 11.46 -4.12
N ASP A 13 -14.26 11.63 -4.75
CA ASP A 13 -13.14 10.71 -4.58
C ASP A 13 -12.65 10.71 -3.13
N THR A 14 -12.17 9.55 -2.70
CA THR A 14 -11.56 9.31 -1.38
C THR A 14 -10.23 8.60 -1.57
N TRP A 15 -9.38 8.59 -0.54
CA TRP A 15 -8.01 8.06 -0.64
C TRP A 15 -7.94 6.59 -1.06
N ASP A 16 -8.80 5.75 -0.49
CA ASP A 16 -9.00 4.33 -0.82
C ASP A 16 -9.46 4.14 -2.28
N ASN A 17 -10.47 4.89 -2.73
CA ASN A 17 -10.95 4.82 -4.11
C ASN A 17 -9.89 5.23 -5.13
N ILE A 18 -9.09 6.26 -4.83
CA ILE A 18 -7.99 6.70 -5.71
C ILE A 18 -6.88 5.64 -5.70
N ALA A 19 -6.52 5.09 -4.55
CA ALA A 19 -5.53 4.03 -4.45
C ALA A 19 -5.93 2.79 -5.25
N LEU A 20 -7.19 2.37 -5.19
CA LEU A 20 -7.72 1.28 -6.01
C LEU A 20 -7.56 1.56 -7.52
N GLN A 21 -7.88 2.77 -7.97
CA GLN A 21 -7.78 3.13 -9.39
C GLN A 21 -6.34 3.27 -9.90
N VAL A 22 -5.43 3.75 -9.04
CA VAL A 22 -4.05 4.06 -9.40
C VAL A 22 -3.14 2.85 -9.22
N TYR A 23 -3.30 2.14 -8.12
CA TYR A 23 -2.42 1.05 -7.69
C TYR A 23 -3.05 -0.34 -7.79
N GLY A 24 -4.37 -0.42 -8.02
CA GLY A 24 -5.09 -1.69 -8.13
C GLY A 24 -5.61 -2.25 -6.80
N GLU A 25 -5.22 -1.66 -5.67
CA GLU A 25 -5.67 -2.08 -4.34
C GLU A 25 -5.87 -0.87 -3.41
N GLU A 26 -6.95 -0.90 -2.63
CA GLU A 26 -7.31 0.16 -1.67
C GLU A 26 -6.30 0.27 -0.52
N ARG A 27 -5.58 -0.82 -0.18
CA ARG A 27 -4.60 -0.86 0.92
C ARG A 27 -3.44 0.10 0.75
N HIS A 28 -3.21 0.61 -0.46
CA HIS A 28 -2.14 1.58 -0.77
C HIS A 28 -2.55 3.04 -0.54
N ALA A 29 -3.70 3.29 0.09
CA ALA A 29 -4.14 4.64 0.45
C ALA A 29 -3.12 5.35 1.37
N ASP A 30 -2.47 4.61 2.27
CA ASP A 30 -1.41 5.13 3.14
C ASP A 30 -0.21 5.65 2.33
N PHE A 31 0.23 4.91 1.31
CA PHE A 31 1.32 5.31 0.42
C PHE A 31 0.95 6.54 -0.41
N LEU A 32 -0.32 6.59 -0.87
CA LEU A 32 -0.86 7.77 -1.55
C LEU A 32 -0.84 9.01 -0.63
N MET A 33 -1.28 8.86 0.61
CA MET A 33 -1.29 9.92 1.63
C MET A 33 0.13 10.42 1.95
N GLN A 34 1.08 9.51 2.13
CA GLN A 34 2.50 9.84 2.37
C GLN A 34 3.12 10.63 1.23
N SER A 35 2.63 10.45 0.00
CA SER A 35 3.09 11.21 -1.17
C SER A 35 2.44 12.59 -1.28
N ASN A 36 1.45 12.92 -0.42
CA ASN A 36 0.53 14.05 -0.57
C ASN A 36 0.15 14.71 0.78
N TYR A 37 1.11 14.89 1.68
CA TYR A 37 0.88 15.43 3.05
C TYR A 37 0.05 16.72 3.11
N ALA A 38 0.16 17.59 2.10
CA ALA A 38 -0.57 18.85 2.04
C ALA A 38 -2.10 18.70 1.95
N PHE A 39 -2.61 17.52 1.63
CA PHE A 39 -4.04 17.27 1.42
C PHE A 39 -4.67 16.36 2.49
N LEU A 40 -3.95 16.01 3.56
CA LEU A 40 -4.44 15.05 4.56
C LEU A 40 -5.69 15.49 5.32
N ASP A 41 -5.97 16.80 5.35
CA ASP A 41 -7.20 17.34 5.95
C ASP A 41 -8.44 17.08 5.07
N ILE A 42 -8.27 16.57 3.85
CA ILE A 42 -9.34 16.28 2.91
C ILE A 42 -9.76 14.81 3.03
N LEU A 43 -10.96 14.59 3.55
CA LEU A 43 -11.59 13.26 3.61
C LEU A 43 -12.29 12.88 2.30
N VAL A 44 -12.90 13.86 1.64
CA VAL A 44 -13.62 13.72 0.36
C VAL A 44 -13.16 14.82 -0.58
N PHE A 45 -12.59 14.43 -1.71
CA PHE A 45 -12.04 15.38 -2.66
C PHE A 45 -13.13 16.03 -3.52
N SER A 46 -12.93 17.32 -3.77
CA SER A 46 -13.59 18.00 -4.89
C SER A 46 -12.89 17.66 -6.20
N ALA A 47 -13.57 17.82 -7.32
CA ALA A 47 -12.95 17.61 -8.63
C ALA A 47 -11.80 18.61 -8.87
N GLY A 48 -10.69 18.13 -9.45
CA GLY A 48 -9.58 18.97 -9.94
C GLY A 48 -8.34 19.06 -9.04
N THR A 49 -8.32 18.40 -7.87
CA THR A 49 -7.09 18.32 -7.06
C THR A 49 -6.09 17.41 -7.74
N VAL A 50 -4.83 17.82 -7.83
CA VAL A 50 -3.77 17.01 -8.45
C VAL A 50 -2.95 16.34 -7.35
N LEU A 51 -3.04 15.02 -7.27
CA LEU A 51 -2.27 14.19 -6.34
C LEU A 51 -1.06 13.57 -7.05
N ASN A 52 0.04 13.47 -6.33
CA ASN A 52 1.21 12.72 -6.76
C ASN A 52 0.99 11.21 -6.57
N THR A 53 1.24 10.44 -7.62
CA THR A 53 1.06 8.98 -7.66
C THR A 53 2.32 8.29 -8.18
N PRO A 54 3.41 8.28 -7.39
CA PRO A 54 4.63 7.57 -7.77
C PRO A 54 4.35 6.06 -7.89
N ALA A 55 5.15 5.35 -8.68
CA ALA A 55 5.04 3.90 -8.74
C ALA A 55 5.30 3.29 -7.36
N LEU A 56 4.54 2.26 -7.00
CA LEU A 56 4.81 1.50 -5.78
C LEU A 56 6.23 0.93 -5.82
N PRO A 57 6.94 0.91 -4.68
CA PRO A 57 8.17 0.15 -4.57
C PRO A 57 7.89 -1.32 -4.89
N GLU A 58 8.85 -2.03 -5.47
CA GLU A 58 8.73 -3.48 -5.63
C GLU A 58 8.49 -4.11 -4.26
N GLU A 59 7.42 -4.89 -4.14
CA GLU A 59 7.18 -5.71 -2.95
C GLU A 59 8.41 -6.61 -2.79
N ARG A 60 9.25 -6.29 -1.81
CA ARG A 60 10.20 -7.27 -1.31
C ARG A 60 9.34 -8.27 -0.58
N ASP A 61 9.20 -9.47 -1.15
CA ASP A 61 8.72 -10.63 -0.40
C ASP A 61 9.49 -10.62 0.92
N GLY A 62 8.76 -10.29 2.00
CA GLY A 62 9.36 -10.24 3.31
C GLY A 62 9.78 -11.66 3.62
N ASP A 63 11.10 -11.88 3.69
CA ASP A 63 11.65 -13.14 4.20
C ASP A 63 10.86 -13.47 5.46
N LEU A 64 10.13 -14.59 5.40
CA LEU A 64 9.33 -15.03 6.53
C LEU A 64 10.28 -15.12 7.72
N PRO A 65 9.84 -14.67 8.91
CA PRO A 65 10.70 -14.78 10.07
C PRO A 65 11.09 -16.26 10.27
N PRO A 66 12.28 -16.54 10.82
CA PRO A 66 12.88 -17.87 10.82
C PRO A 66 12.06 -18.95 11.54
N TRP A 67 11.09 -18.57 12.38
CA TRP A 67 10.13 -19.47 13.04
C TRP A 67 8.90 -19.82 12.19
N ARG A 68 8.80 -19.31 10.96
CA ARG A 68 7.74 -19.64 9.99
C ARG A 68 8.30 -20.31 8.72
N THR A 69 9.59 -20.60 8.69
CA THR A 69 10.21 -21.43 7.65
C THR A 69 10.35 -22.87 8.19
N GLU A 70 10.27 -23.87 7.31
CA GLU A 70 10.28 -25.31 7.65
C GLU A 70 11.57 -25.81 8.35
N ALA A 71 12.48 -24.91 8.73
CA ALA A 71 13.76 -25.24 9.36
C ALA A 71 13.67 -25.53 10.87
N THR A 72 12.53 -25.28 11.52
CA THR A 72 12.35 -25.49 12.97
C THR A 72 11.73 -26.84 13.36
N ASP A 73 11.45 -27.74 12.41
CA ASP A 73 10.74 -29.01 12.68
C ASP A 73 11.65 -30.15 13.20
N SER A 74 12.79 -29.82 13.82
CA SER A 74 13.70 -30.82 14.41
C SER A 74 14.06 -30.57 15.87
N GLU A 75 13.31 -29.73 16.59
CA GLU A 75 13.31 -29.80 18.05
C GLU A 75 12.43 -30.98 18.46
N SER A 76 13.09 -32.09 18.78
CA SER A 76 12.52 -33.20 19.55
C SER A 76 11.74 -32.65 20.75
N ASP A 77 10.43 -32.89 20.78
CA ASP A 77 9.54 -32.45 21.86
C ASP A 77 10.07 -33.01 23.19
N PRO A 78 10.43 -32.16 24.17
CA PRO A 78 10.97 -32.61 25.45
C PRO A 78 9.93 -33.33 26.34
N TYR A 79 8.69 -33.48 25.89
CA TYR A 79 7.61 -34.17 26.60
C TYR A 79 7.20 -35.51 25.95
N ASP A 80 7.94 -36.00 24.95
CA ASP A 80 7.70 -37.29 24.29
C ASP A 80 8.21 -38.52 25.11
N GLU A 81 8.29 -38.41 26.44
CA GLU A 81 8.59 -39.52 27.39
C GLU A 81 7.35 -40.00 28.17
#